data_AF-A0A841KQI3-F1
#
_entry.id   AF-A0A841KQI3-F1
#
_cell.length_a   1.000
_cell.length_b   1.000
_cell.length_c   1.000
_cell.angle_alpha   90.00
_cell.angle_beta   90.00
_cell.angle_gamma   90.00
#
_symmetry.space_group_name_H-M   'P 1'
#
loop_
_entity.id
_entity.type
_entity.pdbx_description
1 polymer ?
#
loop_
_entity_poly.entity_id
_entity_poly.type
_entity_poly.pdbx_seq_one_letter_code
_entity_poly.pdbx_strand_id
1 'polypeptide(L)' 'MMRTYYCFAYGELVPAEEISLPTVAEQGDIFSCFGLLYQVVSEMRVEGKKIYQLKFI' A
#
# COMPACT_ATOMS: atom_id res chain seq x y z
N MET A 1 -4.06 17.89 -2.39
CA MET A 1 -3.46 16.74 -3.09
C MET A 1 -3.82 15.48 -2.32
N MET A 2 -4.27 14.43 -3.00
CA MET A 2 -4.61 13.14 -2.37
C MET A 2 -3.32 12.39 -2.03
N ARG A 3 -3.18 11.90 -0.79
CA ARG A 3 -1.97 11.18 -0.32
C ARG A 3 -2.21 9.66 -0.36
N THR A 4 -1.22 8.92 -0.84
CA THR A 4 -1.28 7.45 -0.99
C THR A 4 -0.62 6.76 0.19
N TYR A 5 -1.25 5.70 0.67
CA TYR A 5 -0.79 4.87 1.79
C TYR A 5 -0.89 3.40 1.42
N TYR A 6 -0.06 2.59 2.07
CA TYR A 6 -0.14 1.14 2.05
C TYR A 6 -0.54 0.62 3.44
N CYS A 7 -1.46 -0.34 3.44
CA CYS A 7 -1.91 -1.04 4.63
C CYS A 7 -1.37 -2.46 4.58
N PHE A 8 -0.40 -2.74 5.46
CA PHE A 8 0.12 -4.09 5.67
C PHE A 8 -0.81 -4.84 6.63
N ALA A 9 -0.90 -6.17 6.49
CA ALA A 9 -1.91 -7.02 7.15
C ALA A 9 -2.12 -6.77 8.66
N TYR A 10 -1.10 -6.29 9.37
CA TYR A 10 -1.19 -5.87 10.76
C TYR A 10 -0.35 -4.60 10.97
N GLY A 11 -0.95 -3.42 10.84
CA GLY A 11 -0.20 -2.19 11.08
C GLY A 11 -0.95 -0.90 10.82
N GLU A 12 -0.26 0.20 11.13
CA GLU A 12 -0.67 1.54 10.75
C GLU A 12 -0.57 1.73 9.23
N LEU A 13 -1.27 2.75 8.72
CA LEU A 13 -1.15 3.16 7.33
C LEU A 13 0.23 3.79 7.11
N VAL A 14 1.02 3.22 6.21
CA VAL A 14 2.35 3.74 5.89
C VAL A 14 2.26 4.57 4.61
N PRO A 15 2.64 5.86 4.62
CA PRO A 15 2.68 6.66 3.41
C PRO A 15 3.61 6.06 2.36
N ALA A 16 3.19 6.07 1.09
CA ALA A 16 3.95 5.44 0.01
C ALA A 16 5.39 5.97 -0.10
N GLU A 17 5.59 7.26 0.16
CA GLU A 17 6.88 7.93 0.13
C GLU A 17 7.83 7.48 1.26
N GLU A 18 7.33 7.06 2.42
CA GLU A 18 8.17 6.63 3.54
C GLU A 18 8.80 5.26 3.30
N ILE A 19 8.19 4.46 2.41
CA ILE A 19 8.63 3.12 2.03
C ILE A 19 8.99 2.99 0.54
N SER A 20 9.12 4.13 -0.15
CA SER A 20 9.50 4.21 -1.56
C SER A 20 8.64 3.32 -2.48
N LEU A 21 7.34 3.19 -2.17
CA LEU A 21 6.37 2.52 -3.02
C LEU A 21 5.66 3.50 -3.96
N PRO A 22 5.11 3.03 -5.09
CA PRO A 22 4.38 3.86 -6.03
C PRO A 22 3.18 4.58 -5.40
N THR A 23 2.87 5.78 -5.87
CA THR A 23 1.63 6.47 -5.47
C THR A 23 0.39 5.90 -6.17
N VAL A 24 0.59 5.06 -7.19
CA VAL A 24 -0.43 4.36 -7.97
C VAL A 24 0.01 2.92 -8.16
N ALA A 25 -0.89 1.99 -7.88
CA ALA A 25 -0.76 0.55 -8.04
C ALA A 25 -2.11 -0.05 -8.49
N GLU A 26 -2.05 -1.25 -9.03
CA GLU A 26 -3.20 -2.06 -9.46
C GLU A 26 -3.33 -3.31 -8.60
N GLN A 27 -4.55 -3.88 -8.56
CA GLN A 27 -4.76 -5.15 -7.88
C GLN A 27 -3.93 -6.25 -8.57
N GLY A 28 -3.14 -6.97 -7.78
CA GLY A 28 -2.24 -8.00 -8.27
C GLY A 28 -0.77 -7.58 -8.33
N ASP A 29 -0.47 -6.27 -8.32
CA ASP A 29 0.90 -5.77 -8.26
C ASP A 29 1.65 -6.35 -7.06
N ILE A 30 2.93 -6.66 -7.26
CA ILE A 30 3.80 -7.23 -6.23
C ILE A 30 4.94 -6.26 -5.94
N PHE A 31 5.16 -5.98 -4.65
CA PHE A 31 6.23 -5.13 -4.16
C PHE A 31 7.09 -5.84 -3.12
N SER A 32 8.37 -5.46 -3.05
CA SER A 32 9.26 -5.84 -1.96
C SER A 32 9.41 -4.67 -1.00
N CYS A 33 9.10 -4.88 0.28
CA CYS A 33 9.25 -3.88 1.33
C CYS A 33 9.64 -4.57 2.63
N PHE A 34 10.55 -3.97 3.42
CA PHE A 34 11.07 -4.56 4.67
C PHE A 34 11.60 -6.00 4.53
N GLY A 35 12.14 -6.37 3.36
CA GLY A 35 12.65 -7.72 3.08
C GLY A 35 11.57 -8.78 2.85
N LEU A 36 10.31 -8.36 2.67
CA LEU A 36 9.15 -9.23 2.45
C LEU A 36 8.45 -8.88 1.14
N LEU A 37 7.81 -9.87 0.52
CA LEU A 37 7.01 -9.69 -0.69
C LEU A 37 5.53 -9.51 -0.33
N TYR A 38 4.90 -8.55 -0.99
CA TYR A 38 3.51 -8.20 -0.78
C TYR A 38 2.77 -8.06 -2.10
N GLN A 39 1.53 -8.54 -2.15
CA GLN A 39 0.63 -8.35 -3.29
C GLN A 39 -0.50 -7.38 -2.94
N VAL A 40 -0.79 -6.43 -3.82
CA VAL A 40 -1.97 -5.55 -3.72
C VAL A 40 -3.23 -6.38 -3.92
N VAL A 41 -4.12 -6.32 -2.95
CA VAL A 41 -5.40 -7.05 -2.98
C VAL A 41 -6.61 -6.16 -3.15
N SER A 42 -6.51 -4.87 -2.79
CA SER A 42 -7.60 -3.91 -2.97
C SER A 42 -7.11 -2.46 -2.90
N GLU A 43 -7.95 -1.54 -3.37
CA GLU A 43 -7.83 -0.09 -3.19
C GLU A 43 -9.07 0.41 -2.44
N MET A 44 -8.87 1.31 -1.47
CA MET A 44 -9.95 2.01 -0.79
C MET A 44 -9.65 3.49 -0.58
N ARG A 45 -10.70 4.28 -0.32
CA ARG A 45 -10.60 5.72 -0.03
C ARG A 45 -11.27 6.04 1.29
N VAL A 46 -10.53 6.64 2.20
CA VAL A 46 -11.00 7.03 3.54
C VAL A 46 -10.47 8.42 3.86
N GLU A 47 -11.35 9.36 4.21
CA GLU A 47 -10.96 10.71 4.68
C GLU A 47 -9.93 11.42 3.77
N GLY A 48 -10.07 11.29 2.45
CA GLY A 48 -9.14 11.90 1.49
C GLY A 48 -7.78 11.19 1.34
N LYS A 49 -7.60 10.03 1.97
CA LYS A 49 -6.46 9.12 1.81
C LYS A 49 -6.81 8.04 0.79
N LYS A 50 -5.86 7.74 -0.10
CA LYS A 50 -5.90 6.56 -0.97
C LYS A 50 -5.11 5.44 -0.29
N ILE A 51 -5.71 4.28 -0.08
CA ILE A 51 -5.10 3.18 0.67
C ILE A 51 -5.07 1.93 -0.20
N TYR A 52 -3.88 1.38 -0.40
CA TYR A 52 -3.68 0.06 -1.01
C TYR A 52 -3.54 -0.99 0.08
N GLN A 53 -4.38 -2.03 0.03
CA GLN A 53 -4.28 -3.15 0.96
C GLN A 53 -3.34 -4.20 0.39
N LEU A 54 -2.44 -4.70 1.24
CA LEU A 54 -1.43 -5.67 0.88
C LEU A 54 -1.64 -6.99 1.63
N LYS A 55 -1.43 -8.12 0.96
CA LYS A 55 -1.22 -9.41 1.62
C LYS A 55 0.23 -9.86 1.46
N PHE A 56 0.76 -10.55 2.47
CA PHE A 56 2.03 -11.25 2.36
C PHE A 56 1.91 -12.44 1.40
N ILE A 57 2.98 -12.74 0.66
CA ILE A 57 3.07 -13.90 -0.26
C ILE A 57 4.31 -14.76 0.01
#